data_AF-A0A075AYT6-F1
#
_entry.id   AF-A0A075AYT6-F1
#
_cell.length_a   1.000
_cell.length_b   1.000
_cell.length_c   1.000
_cell.angle_alpha   90.00
_cell.angle_beta   90.00
_cell.angle_gamma   90.00
#
_symmetry.space_group_name_H-M   'P 1'
#
loop_
_entity.id
_entity.type
_entity.pdbx_description
1 polymer ?
#
loop_
_entity_poly.entity_id
_entity_poly.type
_entity_poly.pdbx_seq_one_letter_code
_entity_poly.pdbx_strand_id
1 'polypeptide(L)'
;MQFNESLGKKPLHPRSALSLLQSYSFSYKSYGQTPYKEPCPSFSSAYETTATVRPNIASPLMENSIDVHEDPIIPSLLFYLKGLSSESFNKKKDYICKVALSLYEYGCPSYRLESNLLMVSESFRIQGSFVILPSLIIISLNDFESEQSCTQILKASTGFDMYKLQLVENSLNELLLGKTLGAKLGDFIKDIDEITLRSSYYSYFAKILAFGLFSGSVAGLLFRGSWLDMLVSTFM
;
A
#
# COMPACT_ATOMS: atom_id res chain seq x y z
N MET A 1 24.71 7.57 9.64
CA MET A 1 24.33 6.72 10.77
C MET A 1 23.86 5.38 10.23
N GLN A 2 24.72 4.36 10.34
CA GLN A 2 24.43 2.98 9.96
C GLN A 2 23.47 2.38 11.00
N PHE A 3 22.25 2.07 10.59
CA PHE A 3 21.30 1.33 11.43
C PHE A 3 21.57 -0.17 11.19
N ASN A 4 22.52 -0.69 11.96
CA ASN A 4 23.05 -2.05 11.84
C ASN A 4 22.06 -3.09 12.42
N GLU A 5 22.12 -4.28 11.83
CA GLU A 5 21.42 -5.51 12.17
C GLU A 5 21.38 -5.79 13.68
N SER A 6 20.18 -5.90 14.26
CA SER A 6 19.85 -6.85 15.34
C SER A 6 18.37 -6.75 15.71
N LEU A 7 17.49 -7.29 14.87
CA LEU A 7 16.15 -7.65 15.33
C LEU A 7 15.94 -9.12 15.03
N GLY A 8 16.03 -9.91 16.10
CA GLY A 8 15.98 -11.35 16.09
C GLY A 8 14.86 -11.88 15.20
N LYS A 9 15.28 -12.65 14.18
CA LYS A 9 14.41 -13.51 13.40
C LYS A 9 13.81 -14.55 14.36
N LYS A 10 12.70 -14.24 15.03
CA LYS A 10 11.87 -15.28 15.62
C LYS A 10 11.37 -16.14 14.45
N PRO A 11 11.64 -17.46 14.42
CA PRO A 11 11.19 -18.29 13.32
C PRO A 11 9.66 -18.27 13.32
N LEU A 12 9.08 -17.75 12.23
CA LEU A 12 7.65 -17.86 12.00
C LEU A 12 7.29 -19.33 11.87
N HIS A 13 6.20 -19.74 12.51
CA HIS A 13 5.71 -21.11 12.41
C HIS A 13 5.37 -21.40 10.93
N PRO A 14 5.97 -22.42 10.29
CA PRO A 14 5.88 -22.62 8.84
C PRO A 14 4.44 -22.82 8.33
N ARG A 15 3.52 -23.25 9.22
CA ARG A 15 2.10 -23.40 8.89
C ARG A 15 1.35 -22.07 8.68
N SER A 16 1.72 -20.98 9.37
CA SER A 16 1.03 -19.70 9.23
C SER A 16 1.51 -18.91 8.01
N ALA A 17 2.79 -19.05 7.66
CA ALA A 17 3.36 -18.49 6.44
C ALA A 17 2.70 -19.08 5.19
N LEU A 18 2.55 -20.40 5.13
CA LEU A 18 1.87 -21.06 4.02
C LEU A 18 0.39 -20.71 3.94
N SER A 19 -0.31 -20.60 5.08
CA SER A 19 -1.72 -20.18 5.05
C SER A 19 -1.89 -18.74 4.56
N LEU A 20 -0.97 -17.83 4.92
CA LEU A 20 -0.98 -16.46 4.42
C LEU A 20 -0.68 -16.43 2.92
N LEU A 21 0.40 -17.08 2.46
CA LEU A 21 0.73 -17.16 1.03
C LEU A 21 -0.36 -17.86 0.20
N GLN A 22 -1.06 -18.84 0.77
CA GLN A 22 -2.16 -19.53 0.11
C GLN A 22 -3.43 -18.69 0.10
N SER A 23 -3.70 -17.91 1.16
CA SER A 23 -4.78 -16.90 1.16
C SER A 23 -4.48 -15.76 0.20
N TYR A 24 -3.23 -15.30 0.12
CA TYR A 24 -2.74 -14.33 -0.86
C TYR A 24 -2.84 -14.89 -2.27
N SER A 25 -2.37 -16.11 -2.51
CA SER A 25 -2.48 -16.78 -3.82
C SER A 25 -3.92 -17.02 -4.23
N PHE A 26 -4.82 -17.28 -3.27
CA PHE A 26 -6.26 -17.45 -3.53
C PHE A 26 -6.95 -16.11 -3.80
N SER A 27 -6.61 -15.04 -3.07
CA SER A 27 -7.01 -13.66 -3.38
C SER A 27 -6.44 -13.17 -4.71
N TYR A 28 -5.25 -13.65 -5.06
CA TYR A 28 -4.52 -13.35 -6.29
C TYR A 28 -5.01 -14.19 -7.48
N LYS A 29 -5.72 -15.31 -7.24
CA LYS A 29 -6.29 -16.15 -8.29
C LYS A 29 -7.48 -15.42 -8.90
N SER A 30 -7.13 -14.54 -9.83
CA SER A 30 -7.99 -13.66 -10.63
C SER A 30 -9.28 -14.36 -11.06
N TYR A 31 -10.41 -13.76 -10.69
CA TYR A 31 -11.70 -14.09 -11.26
C TYR A 31 -11.70 -13.65 -12.73
N GLY A 32 -11.49 -14.61 -13.63
CA GLY A 32 -11.83 -14.56 -15.06
C GLY A 32 -11.26 -13.39 -15.87
N GLN A 33 -10.26 -13.67 -16.72
CA GLN A 33 -10.01 -12.87 -17.92
C GLN A 33 -11.30 -12.77 -18.73
N THR A 34 -11.92 -11.59 -18.79
CA THR A 34 -12.89 -11.30 -19.84
C THR A 34 -12.12 -10.75 -21.03
N PRO A 35 -12.23 -11.36 -22.22
CA PRO A 35 -11.62 -10.80 -23.42
C PRO A 35 -12.48 -9.61 -23.85
N TYR A 36 -12.17 -8.41 -23.37
CA TYR A 36 -12.78 -7.20 -23.90
C TYR A 36 -12.14 -6.92 -25.27
N LYS A 37 -12.77 -7.42 -26.33
CA LYS A 37 -12.42 -7.14 -27.71
C LYS A 37 -13.45 -6.16 -28.26
N GLU A 38 -13.20 -4.87 -28.07
CA GLU A 38 -13.47 -3.74 -29.00
C GLU A 38 -13.30 -2.39 -28.26
N PRO A 39 -12.88 -1.33 -28.97
CA PRO A 39 -12.36 -0.11 -28.37
C PRO A 39 -13.52 0.76 -27.85
N CYS A 40 -13.58 0.96 -26.54
CA CYS A 40 -14.48 1.96 -25.96
C CYS A 40 -13.95 3.37 -26.25
N PRO A 41 -14.81 4.32 -26.63
CA PRO A 41 -14.42 5.72 -26.79
C PRO A 41 -13.89 6.26 -25.47
N SER A 42 -12.87 7.10 -25.57
CA SER A 42 -12.19 7.83 -24.48
C SER A 42 -13.05 8.05 -23.23
N PHE A 43 -12.74 7.30 -22.18
CA PHE A 43 -13.29 7.43 -20.83
C PHE A 43 -12.70 8.68 -20.12
N SER A 44 -12.87 9.84 -20.75
CA SER A 44 -12.46 11.15 -20.22
C SER A 44 -13.65 12.01 -19.78
N SER A 45 -14.89 11.55 -19.96
CA SER A 45 -16.09 12.40 -19.84
C SER A 45 -17.00 12.09 -18.64
N ALA A 46 -16.65 11.15 -17.75
CA ALA A 46 -17.56 10.70 -16.67
C ALA A 46 -17.17 11.18 -15.26
N TYR A 47 -16.04 11.87 -15.08
CA TYR A 47 -15.69 12.53 -13.80
C TYR A 47 -15.94 14.04 -13.81
N GLU A 48 -16.59 14.56 -14.87
CA GLU A 48 -16.85 15.98 -15.08
C GLU A 48 -18.31 16.32 -14.77
N THR A 49 -18.80 16.02 -13.56
CA THR A 49 -20.04 16.62 -13.04
C THR A 49 -20.05 16.68 -11.51
N THR A 50 -19.12 17.45 -10.94
CA THR A 50 -19.21 18.06 -9.60
C THR A 50 -18.27 19.27 -9.53
N ALA A 51 -18.45 20.22 -10.45
CA ALA A 51 -17.70 21.48 -10.45
C ALA A 51 -18.63 22.69 -10.66
N THR A 52 -19.41 23.00 -9.64
CA THR A 52 -19.94 24.35 -9.35
C THR A 52 -20.07 24.40 -7.82
N VAL A 53 -19.28 25.11 -7.03
CA VAL A 53 -19.07 26.56 -6.97
C VAL A 53 -17.82 26.80 -6.12
N ARG A 54 -16.84 27.54 -6.64
CA ARG A 54 -15.93 28.33 -5.80
C ARG A 54 -16.64 29.65 -5.48
N PRO A 55 -16.89 30.03 -4.22
CA PRO A 55 -16.88 31.42 -3.85
C PRO A 55 -15.46 31.82 -3.46
N ASN A 56 -15.00 32.90 -4.08
CA ASN A 56 -13.88 33.72 -3.62
C ASN A 56 -13.97 33.95 -2.10
N ILE A 57 -12.99 33.45 -1.35
CA ILE A 57 -12.56 34.03 -0.08
C ILE A 57 -11.07 34.30 -0.24
N ALA A 58 -10.76 35.53 -0.65
CA ALA A 58 -9.43 36.07 -0.52
C ALA A 58 -9.21 36.45 0.96
N SER A 59 -8.27 35.79 1.63
CA SER A 59 -7.53 36.26 2.81
C SER A 59 -6.54 35.18 3.27
N PRO A 60 -5.40 35.53 3.90
CA PRO A 60 -4.13 35.87 3.28
C PRO A 60 -3.07 34.78 3.49
N LEU A 61 -1.96 34.93 2.77
CA LEU A 61 -0.77 34.09 2.71
C LEU A 61 -0.35 33.45 4.05
N MET A 62 -0.43 32.13 4.14
CA MET A 62 0.67 31.32 4.66
C MET A 62 1.03 30.29 3.60
N GLU A 63 1.98 30.70 2.78
CA GLU A 63 2.86 29.84 2.01
C GLU A 63 3.56 28.89 2.99
N ASN A 64 2.91 27.77 3.31
CA ASN A 64 3.59 26.67 3.96
C ASN A 64 4.19 25.86 2.82
N SER A 65 5.43 26.23 2.51
CA SER A 65 6.37 25.44 1.76
C SER A 65 6.38 24.02 2.34
N ILE A 66 5.64 23.13 1.71
CA ILE A 66 6.18 21.79 1.54
C ILE A 66 7.33 22.03 0.56
N ASP A 67 8.51 22.24 1.13
CA ASP A 67 9.76 22.08 0.43
C ASP A 67 9.79 20.63 -0.03
N VAL A 68 9.14 20.37 -1.17
CA VAL A 68 9.53 19.28 -2.05
C VAL A 68 10.93 19.68 -2.44
N HIS A 69 11.88 19.13 -1.70
CA HIS A 69 13.27 19.10 -2.11
C HIS A 69 13.29 18.28 -3.41
N GLU A 70 12.96 18.93 -4.52
CA GLU A 70 13.20 18.47 -5.87
C GLU A 70 14.72 18.45 -6.03
N ASP A 71 15.34 17.40 -5.49
CA ASP A 71 16.71 17.06 -5.83
C ASP A 71 16.78 16.79 -7.34
N PRO A 72 17.78 17.34 -8.05
CA PRO A 72 17.96 17.14 -9.48
C PRO A 72 18.54 15.73 -9.74
N ILE A 73 17.70 14.68 -9.65
CA ILE A 73 18.04 13.26 -9.92
C ILE A 73 17.42 12.81 -11.25
N ILE A 74 17.18 13.73 -12.19
CA ILE A 74 16.41 13.43 -13.41
C ILE A 74 17.14 12.46 -14.39
N PRO A 75 18.48 12.50 -14.59
CA PRO A 75 19.11 11.62 -15.59
C PRO A 75 19.23 10.16 -15.13
N SER A 76 19.49 9.89 -13.84
CA SER A 76 19.61 8.53 -13.32
C SER A 76 18.24 7.85 -13.15
N LEU A 77 17.20 8.59 -12.74
CA LEU A 77 15.85 8.03 -12.69
C LEU A 77 15.34 7.70 -14.09
N LEU A 78 15.56 8.57 -15.08
CA LEU A 78 15.14 8.27 -16.44
C LEU A 78 15.82 7.01 -16.99
N PHE A 79 17.12 6.81 -16.71
CA PHE A 79 17.83 5.57 -17.04
C PHE A 79 17.28 4.35 -16.29
N TYR A 80 16.97 4.50 -15.00
CA TYR A 80 16.41 3.45 -14.16
C TYR A 80 14.99 3.05 -14.59
N LEU A 81 14.12 4.02 -14.84
CA LEU A 81 12.77 3.83 -15.39
C LEU A 81 12.82 3.15 -16.77
N LYS A 82 13.83 3.47 -17.60
CA LYS A 82 14.06 2.77 -18.87
C LYS A 82 14.46 1.29 -18.65
N GLY A 83 15.27 1.01 -17.64
CA GLY A 83 15.61 -0.36 -17.23
C GLY A 83 14.39 -1.14 -16.73
N LEU A 84 13.55 -0.54 -15.88
CA LEU A 84 12.29 -1.13 -15.43
C LEU A 84 11.29 -1.34 -16.56
N SER A 85 11.29 -0.47 -17.56
CA SER A 85 10.42 -0.60 -18.73
C SER A 85 10.70 -1.88 -19.54
N SER A 86 11.94 -2.39 -19.53
CA SER A 86 12.34 -3.58 -20.29
C SER A 86 11.85 -4.91 -19.70
N GLU A 87 11.39 -4.92 -18.46
CA GLU A 87 10.86 -6.14 -17.82
C GLU A 87 9.50 -6.55 -18.40
N SER A 88 9.23 -7.86 -18.40
CA SER A 88 8.00 -8.41 -18.97
C SER A 88 6.74 -7.82 -18.32
N PHE A 89 5.74 -7.49 -19.15
CA PHE A 89 4.43 -6.97 -18.74
C PHE A 89 3.79 -7.79 -17.59
N ASN A 90 3.88 -9.12 -17.66
CA ASN A 90 3.33 -10.01 -16.64
C ASN A 90 3.95 -9.79 -15.25
N LYS A 91 5.26 -9.48 -15.17
CA LYS A 91 5.94 -9.22 -13.90
C LYS A 91 5.53 -7.87 -13.31
N LYS A 92 5.41 -6.84 -14.15
CA LYS A 92 4.92 -5.50 -13.74
C LYS A 92 3.50 -5.60 -13.20
N LYS A 93 2.63 -6.31 -13.92
CA LYS A 93 1.26 -6.62 -13.51
C LYS A 93 1.22 -7.35 -12.16
N ASP A 94 2.04 -8.38 -12.00
CA ASP A 94 2.13 -9.15 -10.75
C ASP A 94 2.55 -8.27 -9.56
N TYR A 95 3.59 -7.47 -9.75
CA TYR A 95 4.08 -6.54 -8.73
C TYR A 95 2.98 -5.55 -8.30
N ILE A 96 2.31 -4.88 -9.23
CA ILE A 96 1.23 -3.92 -8.94
C ILE A 96 0.11 -4.61 -8.14
N CYS A 97 -0.29 -5.82 -8.51
CA CYS A 97 -1.35 -6.55 -7.82
C CYS A 97 -0.97 -6.96 -6.40
N LYS A 98 0.27 -7.43 -6.20
CA LYS A 98 0.78 -7.78 -4.87
C LYS A 98 0.83 -6.55 -3.96
N VAL A 99 1.39 -5.45 -4.45
CA VAL A 99 1.47 -4.20 -3.70
C VAL A 99 0.08 -3.68 -3.35
N ALA A 100 -0.87 -3.67 -4.30
CA ALA A 100 -2.24 -3.23 -4.05
C ALA A 100 -2.91 -4.05 -2.93
N LEU A 101 -2.78 -5.39 -2.98
CA LEU A 101 -3.31 -6.27 -1.94
C LEU A 101 -2.66 -6.04 -0.59
N SER A 102 -1.33 -5.95 -0.54
CA SER A 102 -0.60 -5.73 0.71
C SER A 102 -0.92 -4.38 1.34
N LEU A 103 -0.95 -3.29 0.57
CA LEU A 103 -1.32 -1.97 1.08
C LEU A 103 -2.74 -1.97 1.64
N TYR A 104 -3.67 -2.64 0.96
CA TYR A 104 -5.05 -2.74 1.41
C TYR A 104 -5.18 -3.56 2.71
N GLU A 105 -4.56 -4.73 2.78
CA GLU A 105 -4.64 -5.60 3.95
C GLU A 105 -4.00 -4.96 5.19
N TYR A 106 -2.99 -4.10 5.03
CA TYR A 106 -2.38 -3.44 6.16
C TYR A 106 -3.12 -2.17 6.63
N GLY A 107 -4.16 -1.73 5.91
CA GLY A 107 -5.04 -0.63 6.30
C GLY A 107 -4.68 0.72 5.68
N CYS A 108 -4.04 0.75 4.50
CA CYS A 108 -3.82 1.99 3.76
C CYS A 108 -5.17 2.62 3.35
N PRO A 109 -5.40 3.93 3.53
CA PRO A 109 -6.62 4.57 3.06
C PRO A 109 -6.70 4.54 1.52
N SER A 110 -7.90 4.35 0.98
CA SER A 110 -8.14 4.12 -0.46
C SER A 110 -7.54 5.19 -1.37
N TYR A 111 -7.73 6.47 -1.04
CA TYR A 111 -7.18 7.57 -1.84
C TYR A 111 -5.64 7.55 -1.93
N ARG A 112 -4.95 7.20 -0.84
CA ARG A 112 -3.48 7.08 -0.86
C ARG A 112 -3.03 5.85 -1.63
N LEU A 113 -3.75 4.74 -1.44
CA LEU A 113 -3.49 3.50 -2.14
C LEU A 113 -3.63 3.69 -3.67
N GLU A 114 -4.68 4.38 -4.12
CA GLU A 114 -4.89 4.73 -5.53
C GLU A 114 -3.76 5.61 -6.08
N SER A 115 -3.43 6.68 -5.36
CA SER A 115 -2.36 7.62 -5.75
C SER A 115 -1.00 6.92 -5.89
N ASN A 116 -0.67 6.03 -4.95
CA ASN A 116 0.57 5.27 -4.97
C ASN A 116 0.62 4.28 -6.16
N LEU A 117 -0.48 3.58 -6.43
CA LEU A 117 -0.57 2.65 -7.56
C LEU A 117 -0.49 3.37 -8.91
N LEU A 118 -1.10 4.56 -9.00
CA LEU A 118 -1.02 5.42 -10.18
C LEU A 118 0.43 5.83 -10.44
N MET A 119 1.13 6.34 -9.43
CA MET A 119 2.54 6.74 -9.54
C MET A 119 3.46 5.56 -9.94
N VAL A 120 3.23 4.37 -9.38
CA VAL A 120 3.96 3.16 -9.76
C VAL A 120 3.68 2.76 -11.21
N SER A 121 2.42 2.82 -11.66
CA SER A 121 2.06 2.47 -13.04
C SER A 121 2.71 3.39 -14.07
N GLU A 122 2.79 4.69 -13.77
CA GLU A 122 3.48 5.67 -14.59
C GLU A 122 4.98 5.40 -14.66
N SER A 123 5.61 5.02 -13.54
CA SER A 123 7.02 4.66 -13.48
C SER A 123 7.34 3.44 -14.38
N PHE A 124 6.38 2.53 -14.53
CA PHE A 124 6.51 1.33 -15.37
C PHE A 124 6.15 1.55 -16.83
N ARG A 125 5.70 2.76 -17.19
CA ARG A 125 5.12 3.11 -18.49
C ARG A 125 3.92 2.23 -18.85
N ILE A 126 2.98 2.05 -17.92
CA ILE A 126 1.71 1.35 -18.15
C ILE A 126 0.58 2.32 -17.80
N GLN A 127 -0.48 2.39 -18.63
CA GLN A 127 -1.69 3.10 -18.25
C GLN A 127 -2.50 2.24 -17.28
N GLY A 128 -2.66 2.71 -16.05
CA GLY A 128 -3.44 2.02 -15.01
C GLY A 128 -4.69 2.81 -14.61
N SER A 129 -5.81 2.11 -14.44
CA SER A 129 -6.98 2.64 -13.73
C SER A 129 -7.27 1.74 -12.53
N PHE A 130 -7.39 2.36 -11.36
CA PHE A 130 -7.50 1.67 -10.08
C PHE A 130 -8.78 2.10 -9.38
N VAL A 131 -9.60 1.14 -8.94
CA VAL A 131 -10.82 1.42 -8.19
C VAL A 131 -10.85 0.53 -6.96
N ILE A 132 -10.99 1.16 -5.79
CA ILE A 132 -10.90 0.47 -4.50
C ILE A 132 -12.25 0.56 -3.80
N LEU A 133 -12.85 -0.60 -3.55
CA LEU A 133 -14.07 -0.77 -2.78
C LEU A 133 -13.75 -1.51 -1.46
N PRO A 134 -14.61 -1.42 -0.43
CA PRO A 134 -14.36 -2.01 0.89
C PRO A 134 -14.17 -3.54 0.96
N SER A 135 -14.35 -4.26 -0.14
CA SER A 135 -14.11 -5.72 -0.18
C SER A 135 -13.47 -6.17 -1.49
N LEU A 136 -13.12 -5.24 -2.37
CA LEU A 136 -12.75 -5.48 -3.75
C LEU A 136 -11.79 -4.41 -4.24
N ILE A 137 -10.75 -4.82 -4.94
CA ILE A 137 -9.88 -3.91 -5.70
C ILE A 137 -9.98 -4.30 -7.18
N ILE A 138 -10.29 -3.33 -8.02
CA ILE A 138 -10.31 -3.48 -9.48
C ILE A 138 -9.09 -2.77 -10.02
N ILE A 139 -8.29 -3.50 -10.79
CA ILE A 139 -7.06 -3.02 -11.40
C ILE A 139 -7.17 -3.23 -12.90
N SER A 140 -7.20 -2.17 -13.69
CA SER A 140 -7.13 -2.22 -15.14
C SER A 140 -5.77 -1.70 -15.59
N LEU A 141 -5.00 -2.52 -16.32
CA LEU A 141 -3.67 -2.19 -16.81
C LEU A 141 -3.65 -2.31 -18.33
N ASN A 142 -3.13 -1.29 -19.00
CA ASN A 142 -2.99 -1.23 -20.44
C ASN A 142 -1.55 -0.85 -20.81
N ASP A 143 -0.89 -1.70 -21.58
CA ASP A 143 0.47 -1.46 -22.07
C ASP A 143 0.46 -0.59 -23.34
N PHE A 144 1.38 0.37 -23.41
CA PHE A 144 1.49 1.27 -24.57
C PHE A 144 2.11 0.58 -25.79
N GLU A 145 3.03 -0.37 -25.58
CA GLU A 145 3.78 -0.99 -26.67
C GLU A 145 3.10 -2.25 -27.22
N SER A 146 2.50 -3.07 -26.35
CA SER A 146 1.96 -4.37 -26.76
C SER A 146 0.45 -4.39 -27.05
N GLU A 147 -0.28 -3.27 -26.93
CA GLU A 147 -1.76 -3.20 -26.95
C GLU A 147 -2.44 -4.25 -26.04
N GLN A 148 -1.72 -4.74 -25.03
CA GLN A 148 -2.23 -5.73 -24.10
C GLN A 148 -2.91 -5.01 -22.96
N SER A 149 -4.22 -5.19 -22.86
CA SER A 149 -5.01 -4.77 -21.70
C SER A 149 -5.34 -5.98 -20.82
N CYS A 150 -5.19 -5.82 -19.52
CA CYS A 150 -5.54 -6.82 -18.53
C CYS A 150 -6.25 -6.15 -17.36
N THR A 151 -7.48 -6.60 -17.10
CA THR A 151 -8.23 -6.19 -15.91
C THR A 151 -8.26 -7.34 -14.92
N GLN A 152 -7.87 -7.06 -13.68
CA GLN A 152 -7.86 -8.02 -12.58
C GLN A 152 -8.72 -7.51 -11.44
N ILE A 153 -9.49 -8.46 -10.91
CA ILE A 153 -10.43 -8.24 -9.82
C ILE A 153 -9.86 -9.01 -8.62
N LEU A 154 -9.40 -8.28 -7.62
CA LEU A 154 -8.77 -8.83 -6.43
C LEU A 154 -9.74 -8.72 -5.27
N LYS A 155 -10.03 -9.86 -4.62
CA LYS A 155 -10.75 -9.86 -3.34
C LYS A 155 -9.75 -9.47 -2.26
N ALA A 156 -10.08 -8.48 -1.44
CA ALA A 156 -9.18 -8.03 -0.40
C ALA A 156 -9.79 -8.28 0.98
N SER A 157 -8.99 -8.84 1.89
CA SER A 157 -9.38 -9.01 3.30
C SER A 157 -8.96 -7.77 4.06
N THR A 158 -9.84 -7.26 4.91
CA THR A 158 -9.50 -6.14 5.80
C THR A 158 -8.59 -6.66 6.92
N GLY A 159 -7.44 -6.01 7.10
CA GLY A 159 -6.49 -6.26 8.18
C GLY A 159 -5.94 -4.93 8.69
N PHE A 160 -5.09 -4.99 9.73
CA PHE A 160 -4.45 -3.79 10.27
C PHE A 160 -3.07 -4.15 10.83
N ASP A 161 -2.02 -3.71 10.15
CA ASP A 161 -0.62 -3.89 10.56
C ASP A 161 0.22 -2.70 10.07
N MET A 162 0.21 -1.60 10.83
CA MET A 162 0.91 -0.36 10.47
C MET A 162 2.42 -0.54 10.23
N TYR A 163 3.05 -1.47 10.94
CA TYR A 163 4.47 -1.76 10.75
C TYR A 163 4.75 -2.33 9.36
N LYS A 164 3.92 -3.27 8.89
CA LYS A 164 4.07 -3.85 7.55
C LYS A 164 3.65 -2.86 6.46
N LEU A 165 2.64 -2.04 6.73
CA LEU A 165 2.23 -0.95 5.84
C LEU A 165 3.42 -0.04 5.54
N GLN A 166 4.10 0.44 6.57
CA GLN A 166 5.26 1.32 6.42
C GLN A 166 6.40 0.64 5.65
N LEU A 167 6.64 -0.65 5.86
CA LEU A 167 7.67 -1.38 5.11
C LEU A 167 7.35 -1.47 3.61
N VAL A 168 6.09 -1.75 3.25
CA VAL A 168 5.67 -1.80 1.85
C VAL A 168 5.72 -0.41 1.21
N GLU A 169 5.22 0.62 1.88
CA GLU A 169 5.29 1.99 1.40
C GLU A 169 6.75 2.45 1.22
N ASN A 170 7.65 2.07 2.12
CA ASN A 170 9.08 2.35 1.98
C ASN A 170 9.70 1.65 0.76
N SER A 171 9.41 0.36 0.55
CA SER A 171 9.89 -0.39 -0.63
C SER A 171 9.38 0.24 -1.94
N LEU A 172 8.12 0.68 -1.95
CA LEU A 172 7.52 1.41 -3.08
C LEU A 172 8.21 2.75 -3.32
N ASN A 173 8.45 3.54 -2.27
CA ASN A 173 9.18 4.80 -2.37
C ASN A 173 10.63 4.60 -2.83
N GLU A 174 11.30 3.53 -2.39
CA GLU A 174 12.66 3.19 -2.85
C GLU A 174 12.70 2.86 -4.34
N LEU A 175 11.68 2.16 -4.84
CA LEU A 175 11.48 1.90 -6.27
C LEU A 175 11.27 3.21 -7.05
N LEU A 176 10.40 4.11 -6.56
CA LEU A 176 10.08 5.37 -7.22
C LEU A 176 11.26 6.35 -7.24
N LEU A 177 11.98 6.44 -6.12
CA LEU A 177 13.17 7.27 -5.95
C LEU A 177 14.40 6.66 -6.63
N GLY A 178 14.31 5.45 -7.19
CA GLY A 178 15.43 4.73 -7.82
C GLY A 178 16.67 4.62 -6.93
N LYS A 179 16.48 4.61 -5.61
CA LYS A 179 17.57 4.73 -4.63
C LYS A 179 18.50 3.52 -4.66
N THR A 180 17.97 2.37 -5.06
CA THR A 180 18.71 1.15 -5.40
C THR A 180 19.01 1.10 -6.90
N LEU A 181 20.04 1.83 -7.32
CA LEU A 181 20.55 1.80 -8.69
C LEU A 181 20.99 0.36 -9.03
N GLY A 182 20.22 -0.32 -9.88
CA GLY A 182 20.52 -1.68 -10.38
C GLY A 182 19.68 -2.82 -9.80
N ALA A 183 18.75 -2.55 -8.88
CA ALA A 183 17.80 -3.58 -8.42
C ALA A 183 16.82 -3.95 -9.55
N LYS A 184 16.64 -5.25 -9.79
CA LYS A 184 15.68 -5.74 -10.78
C LYS A 184 14.28 -5.74 -10.19
N LEU A 185 13.26 -5.64 -11.04
CA LEU A 185 11.85 -5.74 -10.61
C LEU A 185 11.58 -7.03 -9.80
N GLY A 186 12.29 -8.11 -10.10
CA GLY A 186 12.18 -9.38 -9.38
C GLY A 186 12.65 -9.34 -7.92
N ASP A 187 13.51 -8.39 -7.54
CA ASP A 187 13.98 -8.25 -6.17
C ASP A 187 12.90 -7.58 -5.31
N PHE A 188 12.26 -6.52 -5.81
CA PHE A 188 11.13 -5.88 -5.14
C PHE A 188 9.94 -6.82 -4.94
N ILE A 189 9.66 -7.72 -5.89
CA ILE A 189 8.62 -8.74 -5.72
C ILE A 189 8.95 -9.66 -4.52
N LYS A 190 10.21 -10.05 -4.37
CA LYS A 190 10.66 -10.87 -3.23
C LYS A 190 10.60 -10.10 -1.92
N ASP A 191 10.92 -8.81 -1.94
CA ASP A 191 10.86 -7.96 -0.74
C ASP A 191 9.43 -7.90 -0.20
N ILE A 192 8.43 -7.74 -1.06
CA ILE A 192 7.01 -7.78 -0.68
C ILE A 192 6.61 -9.15 -0.11
N ASP A 193 7.09 -10.24 -0.72
CA ASP A 193 6.84 -11.59 -0.21
C ASP A 193 7.49 -11.79 1.18
N GLU A 194 8.70 -11.25 1.41
CA GLU A 194 9.38 -11.30 2.72
C GLU A 194 8.64 -10.47 3.78
N ILE A 195 8.17 -9.28 3.44
CA ILE A 195 7.39 -8.42 4.35
C ILE A 195 6.09 -9.13 4.77
N THR A 196 5.44 -9.81 3.84
CA THR A 196 4.22 -10.58 4.09
C THR A 196 4.50 -11.72 5.08
N LEU A 197 5.63 -12.41 4.92
CA LEU A 197 6.11 -13.47 5.80
C LEU A 197 6.56 -12.98 7.18
N ARG A 198 6.82 -11.69 7.38
CA ARG A 198 7.25 -11.16 8.67
C ARG A 198 6.12 -11.27 9.70
N SER A 199 6.47 -11.49 10.98
CA SER A 199 5.48 -11.51 12.06
C SER A 199 4.90 -10.11 12.30
N SER A 200 3.64 -10.03 12.75
CA SER A 200 3.10 -8.79 13.29
C SER A 200 3.94 -8.36 14.51
N TYR A 201 4.28 -7.08 14.57
CA TYR A 201 5.20 -6.52 15.57
C TYR A 201 4.60 -6.57 16.99
N TYR A 202 3.29 -6.41 17.11
CA TYR A 202 2.60 -6.37 18.39
C TYR A 202 2.18 -7.77 18.85
N SER A 203 2.85 -8.27 19.88
CA SER A 203 2.42 -9.47 20.61
C SER A 203 1.00 -9.27 21.17
N TYR A 204 0.21 -10.35 21.18
CA TYR A 204 -1.14 -10.36 21.76
C TYR A 204 -1.16 -9.84 23.20
N PHE A 205 -0.16 -10.21 24.01
CA PHE A 205 -0.03 -9.73 25.39
C PHE A 205 0.20 -8.22 25.49
N ALA A 206 0.96 -7.64 24.57
CA ALA A 206 1.19 -6.19 24.54
C ALA A 206 -0.10 -5.44 24.20
N LYS A 207 -0.93 -5.98 23.29
CA LYS A 207 -2.24 -5.41 22.97
C LYS A 207 -3.16 -5.44 24.20
N ILE A 208 -3.28 -6.59 24.87
CA ILE A 208 -4.12 -6.74 26.07
C ILE A 208 -3.71 -5.75 27.16
N LEU A 209 -2.41 -5.65 27.44
CA LEU A 209 -1.90 -4.74 28.47
C LEU A 209 -2.11 -3.27 28.11
N ALA A 210 -1.91 -2.89 26.83
CA ALA A 210 -2.14 -1.52 26.38
C ALA A 210 -3.62 -1.12 26.47
N PHE A 211 -4.54 -1.99 26.04
CA PHE A 211 -5.98 -1.74 26.14
C PHE A 211 -6.45 -1.66 27.59
N GLY A 212 -5.98 -2.56 28.46
CA GLY A 212 -6.30 -2.53 29.89
C GLY A 212 -5.79 -1.26 30.57
N LEU A 213 -4.54 -0.87 30.33
CA LEU A 213 -3.98 0.36 30.89
C LEU A 213 -4.71 1.62 30.40
N PHE A 214 -5.10 1.66 29.13
CA PHE A 214 -5.87 2.77 28.60
C PHE A 214 -7.26 2.86 29.24
N SER A 215 -7.98 1.74 29.34
CA SER A 215 -9.27 1.64 30.02
C SER A 215 -9.20 2.12 31.47
N GLY A 216 -8.25 1.56 32.25
CA GLY A 216 -8.05 1.94 33.65
C GLY A 216 -7.66 3.41 33.83
N SER A 217 -6.78 3.93 32.97
CA SER A 217 -6.35 5.34 33.02
C SER A 217 -7.52 6.30 32.75
N VAL A 218 -8.35 6.00 31.75
CA VAL A 218 -9.57 6.76 31.44
C VAL A 218 -10.52 6.76 32.64
N ALA A 219 -10.76 5.61 33.27
CA ALA A 219 -11.64 5.50 34.46
C ALA A 219 -11.12 6.35 35.64
N GLY A 220 -9.84 6.26 35.95
CA GLY A 220 -9.22 7.01 37.06
C GLY A 220 -9.20 8.52 36.82
N LEU A 221 -8.83 8.95 35.61
CA LEU A 221 -8.64 10.36 35.28
C LEU A 221 -9.95 11.10 35.03
N LEU A 222 -10.90 10.50 34.29
CA LEU A 222 -12.15 11.20 33.91
C LEU A 222 -13.20 11.20 35.01
N PHE A 223 -13.32 10.12 35.79
CA PHE A 223 -14.37 9.99 36.81
C PHE A 223 -13.88 10.27 38.23
N ARG A 224 -12.60 10.63 38.39
CA ARG A 224 -11.93 10.73 39.71
C ARG A 224 -12.13 9.44 40.52
N GLY A 225 -12.10 8.29 39.84
CA GLY A 225 -12.28 6.99 40.43
C GLY A 225 -11.19 6.66 41.44
N SER A 226 -11.55 5.90 42.49
CA SER A 226 -10.57 5.38 43.44
C SER A 226 -9.64 4.36 42.77
N TRP A 227 -8.48 4.07 43.37
CA TRP A 227 -7.53 3.07 42.87
C TRP A 227 -8.16 1.69 42.61
N LEU A 228 -9.18 1.31 43.41
CA LEU A 228 -9.94 0.07 43.20
C LEU A 228 -10.75 0.08 41.89
N ASP A 229 -11.29 1.23 41.51
CA ASP A 229 -12.11 1.40 40.31
C ASP A 229 -11.25 1.28 39.03
N MET A 230 -10.02 1.82 39.09
CA MET A 230 -9.03 1.62 38.03
C MET A 230 -8.65 0.15 37.83
N LEU A 231 -8.44 -0.61 38.91
CA LEU A 231 -8.04 -2.02 38.83
C LEU A 231 -9.15 -2.89 38.27
N VAL A 232 -10.40 -2.68 38.71
CA VAL A 232 -11.56 -3.41 38.18
C VAL A 232 -11.75 -3.11 36.70
N SER A 233 -11.63 -1.84 36.30
CA SER A 233 -11.78 -1.41 34.89
C SER A 233 -10.64 -1.88 33.97
N THR A 234 -9.45 -2.14 34.52
CA THR A 234 -8.30 -2.67 33.76
C THR A 234 -8.46 -4.16 33.45
N PHE A 235 -9.17 -4.90 34.31
CA PHE A 235 -9.36 -6.34 34.19
C PHE A 235 -10.58 -6.74 33.33
N MET A 236 -11.62 -5.90 33.32
CA MET A 236 -12.86 -6.11 32.58
C MET A 236 -12.72 -5.74 31.10
#